data_AF-A0A3D3A735-F1
#
_entry.id   AF-A0A3D3A735-F1
#
_cell.length_a   1.000
_cell.length_b   1.000
_cell.length_c   1.000
_cell.angle_alpha   90.00
_cell.angle_beta   90.00
_cell.angle_gamma   90.00
#
_symmetry.space_group_name_H-M   'P 1'
#
loop_
_entity.id
_entity.type
_entity.pdbx_description
1 polymer ?
#
loop_
_entity_poly.entity_id
_entity_poly.type
_entity_poly.pdbx_seq_one_letter_code
_entity_poly.pdbx_strand_id
1 'polypeptide(L)' 'MKKDMGGAALAIALADAVMDAQLPVRLRLMIGAVENAIGPDAFRPGDVLESRKGLSVEIGNTDAEGR' A
#
# COMPACT_ATOMS: atom_id res chain seq x y z
N MET A 1 10.19 -8.32 4.65
CA MET A 1 9.31 -9.28 3.94
C MET A 1 9.34 -9.03 2.44
N LYS A 2 10.06 -9.82 1.62
CA LYS A 2 10.24 -9.50 0.18
C LYS A 2 8.96 -9.60 -0.67
N LYS A 3 7.96 -10.35 -0.21
CA LYS A 3 6.71 -10.62 -0.93
C LYS A 3 5.54 -9.74 -0.48
N ASP A 4 5.80 -8.77 0.39
CA ASP A 4 4.76 -7.90 0.94
C ASP A 4 4.15 -6.96 -0.13
N MET A 5 4.92 -6.71 -1.18
CA MET A 5 4.49 -6.06 -2.42
C MET A 5 3.71 -6.97 -3.38
N GLY A 6 3.31 -8.17 -2.97
CA GLY A 6 2.67 -9.17 -3.84
C GLY A 6 1.34 -8.68 -4.45
N GLY A 7 0.55 -7.92 -3.69
CA GLY A 7 -0.67 -7.30 -4.22
C GLY A 7 -0.40 -6.27 -5.31
N ALA A 8 0.65 -5.45 -5.15
CA ALA A 8 1.08 -4.50 -6.16
C ALA A 8 1.60 -5.19 -7.43
N ALA A 9 2.40 -6.25 -7.27
CA ALA A 9 2.88 -7.06 -8.40
C ALA A 9 1.73 -7.65 -9.21
N LEU A 10 0.72 -8.21 -8.54
CA LEU A 10 -0.47 -8.75 -9.19
C LEU A 10 -1.26 -7.66 -9.93
N ALA A 11 -1.44 -6.49 -9.31
CA ALA A 11 -2.17 -5.38 -9.91
C ALA A 11 -1.46 -4.83 -11.17
N ILE A 12 -0.13 -4.78 -11.17
CA ILE A 12 0.68 -4.42 -12.34
C ILE A 12 0.53 -5.46 -13.44
N ALA A 13 0.65 -6.76 -13.12
CA ALA A 13 0.48 -7.82 -14.11
C ALA A 13 -0.93 -7.86 -14.71
N LEU A 14 -1.96 -7.57 -13.92
CA LEU A 14 -3.33 -7.44 -14.41
C LEU A 14 -3.48 -6.24 -15.34
N ALA A 15 -2.88 -5.10 -15.00
CA ALA A 15 -2.90 -3.92 -15.85
C ALA A 15 -2.26 -4.19 -17.22
N ASP A 16 -1.13 -4.92 -17.22
CA ASP A 16 -0.45 -5.38 -18.44
C ASP A 16 -1.39 -6.22 -19.31
N ALA A 17 -2.00 -7.26 -18.73
CA ALA A 17 -2.96 -8.11 -19.44
C ALA A 17 -4.19 -7.34 -19.99
N VAL A 18 -4.69 -6.32 -19.27
CA VAL A 18 -5.79 -5.47 -19.73
C VAL A 18 -5.39 -4.63 -20.96
N MET A 19 -4.16 -4.10 -20.97
CA MET A 19 -3.62 -3.33 -22.09
C MET A 19 -3.37 -4.21 -23.32
N ASP A 20 -2.78 -5.40 -23.11
CA ASP A 20 -2.52 -6.38 -24.17
C ASP A 20 -3.81 -6.86 -24.84
N ALA A 21 -4.88 -7.05 -24.07
CA ALA A 21 -6.19 -7.42 -24.58
C ALA A 21 -6.94 -6.26 -25.27
N GLN A 22 -6.37 -5.05 -25.30
CA GLN A 22 -6.97 -3.84 -25.89
C GLN A 22 -8.41 -3.59 -25.42
N LEU A 23 -8.69 -3.86 -24.14
CA LEU A 23 -10.04 -3.69 -23.61
C LEU A 23 -10.46 -2.21 -23.70
N PRO A 24 -11.72 -1.91 -24.12
CA PRO A 24 -12.19 -0.53 -24.29
C PRO A 24 -12.56 0.10 -22.93
N VAL A 25 -11.58 0.19 -22.03
CA VAL A 25 -11.74 0.71 -20.68
C VAL A 25 -10.72 1.81 -20.41
N ARG A 26 -11.08 2.77 -19.56
CA ARG A 26 -10.12 3.74 -19.02
C ARG A 26 -9.51 3.19 -17.74
N LEU A 27 -8.30 2.65 -17.83
CA LEU A 27 -7.59 2.09 -16.69
C LEU A 27 -6.89 3.17 -15.86
N ARG A 28 -7.02 3.11 -14.52
CA ARG A 28 -6.20 3.87 -13.57
C ARG A 28 -5.65 2.93 -12.51
N LEU A 29 -4.33 2.77 -12.47
CA LEU A 29 -3.62 1.97 -11.48
C LEU A 29 -3.02 2.88 -10.39
N MET A 30 -3.21 2.51 -9.12
CA MET A 30 -2.61 3.19 -7.97
C MET A 30 -1.86 2.16 -7.12
N ILE A 31 -0.56 2.38 -6.93
CA ILE A 31 0.32 1.50 -6.17
C ILE A 31 0.87 2.29 -4.98
N GLY A 32 0.56 1.82 -3.77
CA GLY A 32 1.29 2.23 -2.57
C GLY A 32 2.57 1.40 -2.48
N ALA A 33 3.72 2.07 -2.40
CA ALA A 33 5.02 1.41 -2.27
C ALA A 33 5.84 2.11 -1.19
N VAL A 34 6.16 1.36 -0.14
CA VAL A 34 6.94 1.79 1.02
C VAL A 34 7.75 0.60 1.54
N GLU A 35 8.74 0.87 2.40
CA GLU A 35 9.44 -0.16 3.17
C GLU A 35 9.15 0.06 4.65
N ASN A 36 8.74 -1.00 5.36
CA ASN A 36 8.59 -0.99 6.80
C ASN A 36 9.93 -1.35 7.45
N ALA A 37 10.56 -0.38 8.10
CA ALA A 37 11.91 -0.50 8.66
C ALA A 37 12.00 0.06 10.08
N ILE A 38 12.91 -0.51 10.88
CA ILE A 38 13.18 -0.06 12.24
C ILE A 38 14.26 1.03 12.21
N GLY A 39 13.99 2.16 12.87
CA GLY A 39 14.91 3.29 12.96
C GLY A 39 14.50 4.27 14.07
N PRO A 40 15.30 5.32 14.31
CA PRO A 40 14.99 6.33 15.33
C PRO A 40 13.67 7.06 15.08
N ASP A 41 13.29 7.18 13.80
CA ASP A 41 12.07 7.85 13.33
C ASP A 41 10.95 6.86 12.95
N ALA A 42 11.08 5.58 13.33
CA ALA A 42 10.03 4.60 13.11
C ALA A 42 8.80 4.92 13.96
N PHE A 43 7.62 4.66 13.38
CA PHE A 43 6.36 4.72 14.12
C PHE A 43 6.37 3.75 15.30
N ARG A 44 5.62 4.10 16.34
CA ARG A 44 5.56 3.36 17.60
C ARG A 44 4.14 2.89 17.87
N PRO A 45 3.96 1.73 18.51
CA PRO A 45 2.68 1.37 19.07
C PRO A 45 2.15 2.47 20.00
N GLY A 46 0.90 2.89 19.79
CA GLY A 46 0.24 4.01 20.47
C GLY A 46 0.35 5.36 19.76
N ASP A 47 1.16 5.50 18.70
CA ASP A 47 1.15 6.69 17.87
C ASP A 47 -0.23 6.86 17.21
N VAL A 48 -0.74 8.10 17.15
CA VAL A 48 -2.03 8.43 16.52
C VAL A 48 -1.77 9.29 15.29
N LEU A 49 -2.12 8.76 14.11
CA LEU A 49 -1.92 9.42 12.83
C LEU A 49 -3.24 9.97 12.27
N GLU A 50 -3.17 11.12 11.62
CA GLU A 50 -4.29 11.68 10.86
C GLU A 50 -4.30 11.09 9.44
N SER A 51 -5.39 10.42 9.08
CA SER A 51 -5.58 9.90 7.72
C SER A 51 -5.96 11.01 6.75
N ARG A 52 -5.78 10.78 5.45
CA ARG A 52 -6.26 11.69 4.39
C ARG A 52 -7.77 11.97 4.46
N LYS A 53 -8.55 11.10 5.09
CA LYS A 53 -10.00 11.28 5.31
C LYS A 53 -10.32 12.19 6.50
N GLY A 54 -9.32 12.66 7.25
CA GLY A 54 -9.48 13.44 8.48
C GLY A 54 -9.87 12.60 9.70
N LEU A 55 -9.76 11.26 9.61
CA LEU A 55 -9.97 10.36 10.75
C LEU A 55 -8.62 10.06 11.40
N SER A 56 -8.59 10.04 12.74
CA SER A 56 -7.42 9.59 13.50
C SER A 56 -7.36 8.06 13.58
N VAL A 57 -6.16 7.50 13.46
CA VAL A 57 -5.89 6.06 13.59
C VAL A 57 -4.78 5.85 14.62
N GLU A 58 -5.07 5.10 15.67
CA GLU A 58 -4.05 4.63 16.61
C GLU A 58 -3.34 3.40 16.03
N ILE A 59 -2.01 3.43 16.05
CA ILE A 59 -1.17 2.30 15.66
C ILE A 59 -1.12 1.32 16.84
N GLY A 60 -1.97 0.30 16.84
CA GLY A 60 -1.87 -0.78 17.84
C GLY A 60 -0.67 -1.71 17.61
N ASN A 61 -0.26 -1.91 16.35
CA ASN A 61 0.90 -2.70 15.93
C ASN A 61 1.46 -2.13 14.62
N THR A 62 2.77 -1.93 14.54
CA THR A 62 3.47 -1.36 13.39
C THR A 62 3.67 -2.36 12.24
N ASP A 63 3.47 -3.65 12.47
CA ASP A 63 3.46 -4.74 11.46
C ASP A 63 2.07 -4.93 10.82
N ALA A 64 1.20 -3.94 11.02
CA ALA A 64 -0.15 -3.87 10.47
C ALA A 64 -0.27 -2.71 9.48
N GLU A 65 0.82 -2.38 8.79
CA GLU A 65 1.07 -1.19 7.98
C GLU A 65 0.37 -1.18 6.61
N GLY A 66 0.03 -2.35 6.06
CA GLY A 66 -0.50 -2.45 4.69
C GLY A 66 -1.99 -2.08 4.51
N ARG A 67 -2.67 -1.66 5.59
CA ARG A 67 -4.13 -1.47 5.66
C ARG A 67 -4.63 -0.11 5.13
#